data_AF-A0A067D208-F1
#
_entry.id   AF-A0A067D208-F1
#
_cell.length_a   1.000
_cell.length_b   1.000
_cell.length_c   1.000
_cell.angle_alpha   90.00
_cell.angle_beta   90.00
_cell.angle_gamma   90.00
#
_symmetry.space_group_name_H-M   'P 1'
#
loop_
_entity.id
_entity.type
_entity.pdbx_description
1 polymer ?
#
loop_
_entity_poly.entity_id
_entity_poly.type
_entity_poly.pdbx_seq_one_letter_code
_entity_poly.pdbx_strand_id
1 'polypeptide(L)'
;MAQFMGLHYILNTSNNKAAHYDALARDDILRTSNLLVNLNGHLRRHETHLPPLSQCLTADRLAIDAATVRRRLAIERRNAKRQIVSRASAVPTSSPPVLIHVKNTKNRVSAAAYREKREHKLSFIIDEIHRLEAAHPSLRHRPFAPAKKAKSVQLATESKDEYRRRTNRESAAESRLLQQEKVWYLSRELARLRALAPQ
;
A
#
# COMPACT_ATOMS: atom_id res chain seq x y z
N MET A 1 -9.99 -11.46 -40.53
CA MET A 1 -9.46 -12.60 -39.75
C MET A 1 -7.98 -12.32 -39.51
N ALA A 2 -7.63 -11.70 -38.38
CA ALA A 2 -6.27 -11.25 -38.11
C ALA A 2 -5.49 -12.33 -37.35
N GLN A 3 -4.36 -12.73 -37.91
CA GLN A 3 -3.47 -13.81 -37.49
C GLN A 3 -2.48 -13.24 -36.46
N PHE A 4 -2.53 -13.71 -35.21
CA PHE A 4 -1.60 -13.31 -34.15
C PHE A 4 -0.40 -14.25 -34.16
N MET A 5 0.70 -13.80 -34.78
CA MET A 5 2.01 -14.46 -34.72
C MET A 5 2.75 -14.04 -33.46
N GLY A 6 3.33 -15.03 -32.77
CA GLY A 6 4.51 -14.83 -31.95
C GLY A 6 4.30 -15.03 -30.45
N LEU A 7 4.80 -16.16 -29.94
CA LEU A 7 5.55 -16.29 -28.69
C LEU A 7 6.08 -17.73 -28.57
N HIS A 8 7.00 -18.08 -29.45
CA HIS A 8 8.03 -19.08 -29.18
C HIS A 8 9.36 -18.35 -29.05
N TYR A 9 10.28 -18.90 -28.25
CA TYR A 9 11.48 -18.30 -27.63
C TYR A 9 11.11 -17.55 -26.33
N ILE A 10 11.51 -17.98 -25.13
CA ILE A 10 12.86 -18.34 -24.69
C ILE A 10 12.76 -19.36 -23.54
N LEU A 11 13.02 -20.65 -23.83
CA LEU A 11 13.37 -21.66 -22.83
C LEU A 11 14.81 -22.12 -23.12
N ASN A 12 15.78 -21.24 -22.88
CA ASN A 12 17.14 -21.66 -22.50
C ASN A 12 17.99 -20.42 -22.19
N THR A 13 18.24 -20.15 -20.91
CA THR A 13 19.44 -19.42 -20.50
C THR A 13 19.80 -19.89 -19.09
N SER A 14 20.68 -20.88 -19.07
CA SER A 14 21.70 -21.14 -18.06
C SER A 14 21.95 -20.01 -17.03
N ASN A 15 21.83 -20.37 -15.75
CA ASN A 15 22.52 -19.95 -14.51
C ASN A 15 23.11 -18.53 -14.28
N ASN A 16 23.07 -17.57 -15.21
CA ASN A 16 23.65 -16.23 -15.03
C ASN A 16 22.63 -15.09 -14.92
N LYS A 17 21.33 -15.35 -15.12
CA LYS A 17 20.29 -14.31 -15.01
C LYS A 17 19.83 -14.00 -13.58
N ALA A 18 20.05 -14.91 -12.63
CA ALA A 18 19.63 -14.70 -11.24
C ALA A 18 20.29 -13.44 -10.61
N ALA A 19 21.57 -13.19 -10.91
CA ALA A 19 22.30 -12.02 -10.41
C ALA A 19 21.80 -10.69 -10.99
N HIS A 20 21.35 -10.69 -12.25
CA HIS A 20 20.92 -9.48 -12.96
C HIS A 20 19.50 -9.04 -12.55
N TYR A 21 18.60 -9.99 -12.26
CA TYR A 21 17.29 -9.68 -11.67
C TYR A 21 17.42 -9.18 -10.23
N ASP A 22 18.41 -9.66 -9.48
CA ASP A 22 18.70 -9.20 -8.12
C ASP A 22 19.24 -7.76 -8.10
N ALA A 23 20.09 -7.38 -9.06
CA ALA A 23 20.58 -6.01 -9.21
C ALA A 23 19.46 -5.01 -9.57
N LEU A 24 18.62 -5.36 -10.54
CA LEU A 24 17.47 -4.53 -10.93
C LEU A 24 16.42 -4.43 -9.81
N ALA A 25 16.18 -5.52 -9.08
CA ALA A 25 15.32 -5.48 -7.89
C ALA A 25 15.90 -4.60 -6.79
N ARG A 26 17.23 -4.59 -6.59
CA ARG A 26 17.92 -3.75 -5.60
C ARG A 26 17.87 -2.25 -5.94
N ASP A 27 17.93 -1.88 -7.21
CA ASP A 27 17.82 -0.48 -7.63
C ASP A 27 16.37 0.04 -7.52
N ASP A 28 15.39 -0.83 -7.77
CA ASP A 28 13.97 -0.54 -7.51
C ASP A 28 13.66 -0.38 -6.02
N ILE A 29 14.34 -1.13 -5.13
CA ILE A 29 14.24 -0.95 -3.67
C ILE A 29 14.77 0.44 -3.28
N LEU A 30 15.91 0.86 -3.82
CA LEU A 30 16.47 2.19 -3.54
C LEU A 30 15.54 3.32 -3.96
N ARG A 31 14.95 3.21 -5.16
CA ARG A 31 13.99 4.20 -5.67
C ARG A 31 12.74 4.31 -4.80
N THR A 32 12.19 3.17 -4.37
CA THR A 32 10.94 3.12 -3.59
C THR A 32 11.13 3.41 -2.09
N SER A 33 12.33 3.16 -1.55
CA SER A 33 12.66 3.49 -0.16
C SER A 33 12.89 4.99 0.04
N ASN A 34 13.53 5.66 -0.93
CA ASN A 34 13.69 7.13 -0.91
C ASN A 34 12.34 7.88 -1.00
N LEU A 35 11.35 7.30 -1.69
CA LEU A 35 9.98 7.84 -1.73
C LEU A 35 9.27 7.78 -0.36
N LEU A 36 9.55 6.77 0.47
CA LEU A 36 8.94 6.65 1.81
C LEU A 36 9.53 7.60 2.85
N VAL A 37 10.77 8.06 2.66
CA VAL A 37 11.39 9.07 3.54
C VAL A 37 10.87 10.47 3.20
N ASN A 38 10.67 10.78 1.91
CA ASN A 38 10.09 12.06 1.50
C ASN A 38 8.61 12.25 1.92
N LEU A 39 7.83 11.17 2.05
CA LEU A 39 6.45 11.25 2.55
C LEU A 39 6.36 11.43 4.08
N ASN A 40 7.36 10.96 4.84
CA ASN A 40 7.44 11.23 6.29
C ASN A 40 8.17 12.54 6.62
N GLY A 41 8.95 13.10 5.67
CA GLY A 41 9.76 14.30 5.86
C GLY A 41 9.00 15.62 5.66
N HIS A 42 7.81 15.62 5.07
CA HIS A 42 7.10 16.87 4.77
C HIS A 42 6.50 17.60 5.99
N LEU A 43 6.73 17.08 7.20
CA LEU A 43 6.34 17.71 8.48
C LEU A 43 7.51 18.37 9.22
N ARG A 44 8.70 18.49 8.63
CA ARG A 44 9.79 19.32 9.19
C ARG A 44 10.23 20.36 8.18
N ARG A 45 9.62 21.54 8.27
CA ARG A 45 10.24 22.77 7.76
C ARG A 45 11.38 23.17 8.70
N HIS A 46 12.39 23.78 8.08
CA HIS A 46 13.53 24.53 8.62
C HIS A 46 14.86 23.80 8.84
N GLU A 47 15.87 24.41 8.18
CA GLU A 47 17.31 24.45 8.44
C GLU A 47 18.26 23.53 7.64
N THR A 48 18.75 24.13 6.55
CA THR A 48 20.15 24.33 6.12
C THR A 48 21.19 23.20 6.23
N HIS A 49 21.92 23.04 5.12
CA HIS A 49 23.08 22.18 4.84
C HIS A 49 22.80 20.71 4.50
N LEU A 50 22.52 20.45 3.22
CA LEU A 50 22.52 19.12 2.63
C LEU A 50 23.96 18.68 2.29
N PRO A 51 24.46 17.54 2.78
CA PRO A 51 25.65 16.90 2.23
C PRO A 51 25.32 16.23 0.88
N PRO A 52 26.32 15.92 0.03
CA PRO A 52 26.11 15.35 -1.29
C PRO A 52 25.35 14.01 -1.23
N LEU A 53 24.28 13.92 -2.05
CA LEU A 53 23.29 12.84 -2.15
C LEU A 53 23.86 11.41 -2.37
N SER A 54 25.16 11.27 -2.60
CA SER A 54 25.84 9.99 -2.82
C SER A 54 26.19 9.25 -1.51
N GLN A 55 26.43 9.97 -0.40
CA GLN A 55 26.87 9.35 0.87
C GLN A 55 25.72 8.93 1.81
N CYS A 56 24.51 9.48 1.66
CA CYS A 56 23.36 9.06 2.49
C CYS A 56 22.80 7.69 2.08
N LEU A 57 22.87 7.33 0.79
CA LEU A 57 22.28 6.09 0.25
C LEU A 57 22.96 4.82 0.78
N THR A 58 24.25 4.88 1.11
CA THR A 58 25.01 3.75 1.64
C THR A 58 24.76 3.53 3.14
N ALA A 59 24.68 4.61 3.93
CA ALA A 59 24.34 4.53 5.35
C ALA A 59 22.91 3.98 5.57
N ASP A 60 21.96 4.42 4.74
CA ASP A 60 20.56 3.98 4.84
C ASP A 60 20.34 2.53 4.39
N ARG A 61 21.11 2.06 3.38
CA ARG A 61 21.15 0.64 2.99
C ARG A 61 21.60 -0.25 4.14
N LEU A 62 22.68 0.13 4.83
CA LEU A 62 23.19 -0.61 5.98
C LEU A 62 22.20 -0.60 7.16
N ALA A 63 21.42 0.47 7.32
CA ALA A 63 20.44 0.59 8.39
C ALA A 63 19.22 -0.34 8.24
N ILE A 64 18.70 -0.54 7.02
CA ILE A 64 17.56 -1.42 6.73
C ILE A 64 17.95 -2.90 6.89
N ASP A 65 19.13 -3.28 6.40
CA ASP A 65 19.66 -4.64 6.60
C ASP A 65 19.92 -4.91 8.09
N ALA A 66 20.48 -3.95 8.82
CA ALA A 66 20.68 -4.07 10.27
C ALA A 66 19.36 -4.18 11.05
N ALA A 67 18.30 -3.46 10.66
CA ALA A 67 16.98 -3.58 11.31
C ALA A 67 16.35 -4.95 11.07
N THR A 68 16.47 -5.48 9.85
CA THR A 68 15.94 -6.79 9.47
C THR A 68 16.67 -7.93 10.18
N VAL A 69 18.00 -7.86 10.25
CA VAL A 69 18.85 -8.80 10.98
C VAL A 69 18.54 -8.76 12.48
N ARG A 70 18.42 -7.58 13.09
CA ARG A 70 18.04 -7.42 14.51
C ARG A 70 16.67 -8.05 14.81
N ARG A 71 15.70 -7.83 13.93
CA ARG A 71 14.36 -8.42 14.06
C ARG A 71 14.39 -9.94 13.98
N ARG A 72 15.16 -10.50 13.05
CA ARG A 72 15.34 -11.96 12.91
C ARG A 72 15.95 -12.55 14.19
N LEU A 73 17.04 -12.00 14.68
CA LEU A 73 17.71 -12.46 15.90
C LEU A 73 16.81 -12.33 17.14
N ALA A 74 15.97 -11.30 17.21
CA ALA A 74 15.00 -11.15 18.31
C ALA A 74 13.90 -12.22 18.28
N ILE A 75 13.41 -12.56 17.08
CA ILE A 75 12.43 -13.64 16.88
C ILE A 75 13.06 -14.99 17.22
N GLU A 76 14.29 -15.24 16.78
CA GLU A 76 15.03 -16.47 17.10
C GLU A 76 15.24 -16.60 18.61
N ARG A 77 15.69 -15.55 19.30
CA ARG A 77 15.81 -15.53 20.77
C ARG A 77 14.48 -15.78 21.48
N ARG A 78 13.39 -15.17 21.00
CA ARG A 78 12.04 -15.38 21.55
C ARG A 78 11.59 -16.83 21.36
N ASN A 79 11.79 -17.39 20.17
CA ASN A 79 11.37 -18.75 19.86
C ASN A 79 12.18 -19.79 20.64
N ALA A 80 13.48 -19.56 20.81
CA ALA A 80 14.35 -20.36 21.67
C ALA A 80 13.86 -20.34 23.13
N LYS A 81 13.55 -19.15 23.69
CA LYS A 81 13.00 -19.03 25.06
C LYS A 81 11.66 -19.75 25.23
N ARG A 82 10.85 -19.82 24.17
CA ARG A 82 9.52 -20.45 24.18
C ARG A 82 9.54 -21.91 23.71
N GLN A 83 10.71 -22.49 23.45
CA GLN A 83 10.88 -23.85 22.90
C GLN A 83 10.02 -24.10 21.65
N ILE A 84 9.79 -23.06 20.85
CA ILE A 84 9.06 -23.18 19.59
C ILE A 84 10.04 -23.75 18.58
N VAL A 85 9.91 -25.05 18.30
CA VAL A 85 10.75 -25.75 17.31
C VAL A 85 10.62 -25.05 15.96
N SER A 86 11.73 -24.56 15.42
CA SER A 86 11.77 -24.00 14.08
C SER A 86 11.54 -25.11 13.07
N ARG A 87 10.34 -25.19 12.52
CA ARG A 87 9.97 -26.14 11.44
C ARG A 87 10.64 -25.81 10.09
N ALA A 88 11.77 -25.12 10.11
CA ALA A 88 12.44 -24.54 8.94
C ALA A 88 13.35 -25.52 8.18
N SER A 89 13.50 -26.77 8.63
CA SER A 89 14.32 -27.76 7.91
C SER A 89 13.56 -28.59 6.87
N ALA A 90 12.25 -28.41 6.69
CA ALA A 90 11.43 -29.33 5.87
C ALA A 90 10.60 -28.67 4.76
N VAL A 91 10.73 -27.36 4.50
CA VAL A 91 10.02 -26.72 3.39
C VAL A 91 11.04 -25.94 2.55
N PRO A 92 11.29 -26.32 1.29
CA PRO A 92 12.03 -25.47 0.38
C PRO A 92 11.17 -24.24 0.10
N THR A 93 11.44 -23.15 0.83
CA THR A 93 10.84 -21.84 0.54
C THR A 93 11.35 -21.38 -0.82
N SER A 94 10.55 -21.60 -1.85
CA SER A 94 10.87 -21.33 -3.27
C SER A 94 10.99 -19.84 -3.63
N SER A 95 10.98 -18.94 -2.65
CA SER A 95 11.20 -17.50 -2.87
C SER A 95 12.13 -16.94 -1.80
N PRO A 96 13.29 -16.35 -2.16
CA PRO A 96 14.21 -15.79 -1.19
C PRO A 96 13.55 -14.66 -0.38
N PRO A 97 13.85 -14.56 0.93
CA PRO A 97 13.21 -13.61 1.85
C PRO A 97 13.34 -12.14 1.42
N VAL A 98 14.38 -11.82 0.63
CA VAL A 98 14.59 -10.50 0.03
C VAL A 98 13.43 -10.10 -0.88
N LEU A 99 12.95 -10.99 -1.76
CA LEU A 99 11.87 -10.68 -2.72
C LEU A 99 10.53 -10.39 -2.03
N ILE A 100 10.23 -11.07 -0.93
CA ILE A 100 9.03 -10.83 -0.13
C ILE A 100 9.08 -9.43 0.50
N HIS A 101 10.26 -9.01 0.99
CA HIS A 101 10.46 -7.68 1.55
C HIS A 101 10.28 -6.57 0.50
N VAL A 102 10.77 -6.76 -0.73
CA VAL A 102 10.58 -5.81 -1.84
C VAL A 102 9.11 -5.63 -2.16
N LYS A 103 8.37 -6.74 -2.35
CA LYS A 103 6.94 -6.71 -2.68
C LYS A 103 6.13 -6.00 -1.60
N ASN A 104 6.40 -6.29 -0.33
CA ASN A 104 5.71 -5.64 0.79
C ASN A 104 6.03 -4.15 0.88
N THR A 105 7.28 -3.76 0.61
CA THR A 105 7.70 -2.35 0.59
C THR A 105 7.00 -1.59 -0.53
N LYS A 106 7.01 -2.12 -1.76
CA LYS A 106 6.29 -1.53 -2.90
C LYS A 106 4.80 -1.37 -2.61
N ASN A 107 4.16 -2.43 -2.09
CA ASN A 107 2.75 -2.39 -1.71
C ASN A 107 2.46 -1.33 -0.65
N ARG A 108 3.36 -1.13 0.33
CA ARG A 108 3.23 -0.09 1.35
C ARG A 108 3.29 1.31 0.74
N VAL A 109 4.25 1.56 -0.15
CA VAL A 109 4.40 2.86 -0.85
C VAL A 109 3.16 3.15 -1.69
N SER A 110 2.74 2.20 -2.52
CA SER A 110 1.58 2.36 -3.38
C SER A 110 0.30 2.56 -2.57
N ALA A 111 0.15 1.87 -1.44
CA ALA A 111 -0.98 2.05 -0.54
C ALA A 111 -0.98 3.43 0.14
N ALA A 112 0.18 3.97 0.52
CA ALA A 112 0.30 5.31 1.08
C ALA A 112 -0.09 6.38 0.04
N ALA A 113 0.53 6.34 -1.14
CA ALA A 113 0.22 7.27 -2.23
C ALA A 113 -1.27 7.23 -2.64
N TYR A 114 -1.88 6.04 -2.65
CA TYR A 114 -3.32 5.91 -2.89
C TYR A 114 -4.16 6.62 -1.82
N ARG A 115 -3.80 6.48 -0.53
CA ARG A 115 -4.52 7.13 0.57
C ARG A 115 -4.39 8.65 0.49
N GLU A 116 -3.18 9.16 0.27
CA GLU A 116 -2.92 10.60 0.13
C GLU A 116 -3.70 11.20 -1.04
N LYS A 117 -3.64 10.59 -2.23
CA LYS A 117 -4.38 11.08 -3.40
C LYS A 117 -5.89 11.12 -3.13
N ARG A 118 -6.43 10.10 -2.45
CA ARG A 118 -7.84 10.03 -2.10
C ARG A 118 -8.22 11.09 -1.06
N GLU A 119 -7.42 11.24 -0.02
CA GLU A 119 -7.63 12.23 1.05
C GLU A 119 -7.58 13.66 0.52
N HIS A 120 -6.61 13.96 -0.35
CA HIS A 120 -6.52 15.26 -1.01
C HIS A 120 -7.77 15.57 -1.85
N LYS A 121 -8.22 14.61 -2.67
CA LYS A 121 -9.46 14.75 -3.44
C LYS A 121 -10.69 14.96 -2.53
N LEU A 122 -10.77 14.20 -1.43
CA LEU A 122 -11.88 14.29 -0.49
C LEU A 122 -11.89 15.63 0.24
N SER A 123 -10.73 16.12 0.69
CA SER A 123 -10.58 17.44 1.31
C SER A 123 -11.07 18.51 0.36
N PHE A 124 -10.54 18.53 -0.87
CA PHE A 124 -10.94 19.51 -1.88
C PHE A 124 -12.47 19.57 -2.09
N ILE A 125 -13.13 18.43 -2.19
CA ILE A 125 -14.59 18.38 -2.38
C ILE A 125 -15.32 18.94 -1.14
N ILE A 126 -14.89 18.56 0.06
CA ILE A 126 -15.52 19.01 1.31
C ILE A 126 -15.32 20.51 1.50
N ASP A 127 -14.10 21.01 1.26
CA ASP A 127 -13.76 22.42 1.39
C ASP A 127 -14.59 23.27 0.42
N GLU A 128 -14.77 22.80 -0.81
CA GLU A 128 -15.60 23.45 -1.81
C GLU A 128 -17.10 23.44 -1.44
N ILE A 129 -17.60 22.33 -0.89
CA ILE A 129 -18.97 22.27 -0.36
C ILE A 129 -19.13 23.31 0.74
N HIS A 130 -18.23 23.36 1.72
CA HIS A 130 -18.29 24.32 2.82
C HIS A 130 -18.22 25.77 2.32
N ARG A 131 -17.41 26.04 1.29
CA ARG A 131 -17.34 27.36 0.64
C ARG A 131 -18.70 27.76 0.04
N LEU A 132 -19.38 26.84 -0.65
CA LEU A 132 -20.70 27.08 -1.21
C LEU A 132 -21.77 27.26 -0.13
N GLU A 133 -21.73 26.47 0.94
CA GLU A 133 -22.65 26.63 2.07
C GLU A 133 -22.45 27.95 2.81
N ALA A 134 -21.20 28.44 2.90
CA ALA A 134 -20.91 29.73 3.50
C ALA A 134 -21.42 30.89 2.62
N ALA A 135 -21.28 30.78 1.30
CA ALA A 135 -21.79 31.78 0.35
C ALA A 135 -23.33 31.76 0.24
N HIS A 136 -23.94 30.58 0.36
CA HIS A 136 -25.39 30.38 0.24
C HIS A 136 -25.91 29.53 1.41
N PRO A 137 -26.18 30.14 2.58
CA PRO A 137 -26.56 29.40 3.79
C PRO A 137 -27.83 28.53 3.69
N SER A 138 -28.70 28.84 2.71
CA SER A 138 -29.90 28.06 2.38
C SER A 138 -29.59 26.74 1.67
N LEU A 139 -28.41 26.62 1.05
CA LEU A 139 -27.95 25.41 0.42
C LEU A 139 -27.17 24.59 1.45
N ARG A 140 -27.67 23.39 1.75
CA ARG A 140 -27.00 22.41 2.61
C ARG A 140 -26.78 21.10 1.89
N HIS A 141 -25.60 20.53 2.08
CA HIS A 141 -25.29 19.19 1.62
C HIS A 141 -25.90 18.15 2.56
N ARG A 142 -26.30 17.02 1.99
CA ARG A 142 -26.74 15.87 2.76
C ARG A 142 -25.53 15.06 3.23
N PRO A 143 -25.50 14.61 4.50
CA PRO A 143 -24.38 13.81 5.00
C PRO A 143 -24.36 12.44 4.34
N PHE A 144 -23.16 11.95 4.03
CA PHE A 144 -22.98 10.60 3.53
C PHE A 144 -23.23 9.58 4.65
N ALA A 145 -24.22 8.71 4.45
CA ALA A 145 -24.55 7.62 5.36
C ALA A 145 -24.11 6.26 4.73
N PRO A 146 -23.11 5.57 5.30
CA PRO A 146 -22.65 4.28 4.78
C PRO A 146 -23.68 3.18 5.04
N ALA A 147 -23.85 2.27 4.08
CA ALA A 147 -24.68 1.08 4.26
C ALA A 147 -24.05 0.12 5.29
N LYS A 148 -24.88 -0.53 6.12
CA LYS A 148 -24.40 -1.53 7.08
C LYS A 148 -23.96 -2.80 6.33
N LYS A 149 -22.73 -3.24 6.58
CA LYS A 149 -22.20 -4.51 6.08
C LYS A 149 -22.92 -5.70 6.73
N ALA A 150 -23.32 -6.68 5.93
CA ALA A 150 -23.71 -8.00 6.42
C ALA A 150 -22.47 -8.81 6.85
N LYS A 151 -22.52 -9.39 8.05
CA LYS A 151 -21.41 -10.24 8.54
C LYS A 151 -21.40 -11.55 7.76
N SER A 152 -20.24 -11.91 7.20
CA SER A 152 -20.05 -13.20 6.57
C SER A 152 -20.10 -14.32 7.62
N VAL A 153 -20.81 -15.41 7.33
CA VAL A 153 -20.89 -16.58 8.20
C VAL A 153 -19.77 -17.56 7.84
N GLN A 154 -19.28 -18.32 8.83
CA GLN A 154 -18.34 -19.41 8.58
C GLN A 154 -19.05 -20.59 7.92
N LEU A 155 -18.52 -21.08 6.80
CA LEU A 155 -19.02 -22.23 6.08
C LEU A 155 -18.64 -23.53 6.80
N ALA A 156 -19.49 -24.55 6.73
CA ALA A 156 -19.21 -25.85 7.34
C ALA A 156 -17.97 -26.55 6.75
N THR A 157 -17.62 -26.23 5.50
CA THR A 157 -16.51 -26.83 4.77
C THR A 157 -15.18 -26.10 4.95
N GLU A 158 -15.15 -24.94 5.63
CA GLU A 158 -13.92 -24.14 5.76
C GLU A 158 -13.32 -24.21 7.16
N SER A 159 -11.99 -24.25 7.21
CA SER A 159 -11.27 -24.14 8.47
C SER A 159 -11.37 -22.72 9.05
N LYS A 160 -11.14 -22.58 10.36
CA LYS A 160 -11.14 -21.28 11.05
C LYS A 160 -10.16 -20.28 10.44
N ASP A 161 -8.99 -20.75 9.98
CA ASP A 161 -7.98 -19.89 9.36
C ASP A 161 -8.38 -19.43 7.94
N GLU A 162 -9.04 -20.30 7.16
CA GLU A 162 -9.58 -19.95 5.85
C GLU A 162 -10.70 -18.93 5.97
N TYR A 163 -11.64 -19.15 6.89
CA TYR A 163 -12.70 -18.19 7.23
C TYR A 163 -12.12 -16.82 7.56
N ARG A 164 -11.08 -16.77 8.41
CA ARG A 164 -10.43 -15.52 8.81
C ARG A 164 -9.74 -14.83 7.63
N ARG A 165 -9.10 -15.58 6.72
CA ARG A 165 -8.48 -15.02 5.51
C ARG A 165 -9.53 -14.46 4.54
N ARG A 166 -10.64 -15.19 4.35
CA ARG A 166 -11.75 -14.79 3.47
C ARG A 166 -12.44 -13.53 3.98
N THR A 167 -12.84 -13.50 5.24
CA THR A 167 -13.50 -12.34 5.86
C THR A 167 -12.63 -11.08 5.86
N ASN A 168 -11.32 -11.21 6.07
CA ASN A 168 -10.38 -10.09 5.94
C ASN A 168 -10.31 -9.56 4.49
N ARG A 169 -10.33 -10.47 3.50
CA ARG A 169 -10.33 -10.08 2.08
C ARG A 169 -11.62 -9.36 1.70
N GLU A 170 -12.77 -9.91 2.07
CA GLU A 170 -14.09 -9.31 1.82
C GLU A 170 -14.20 -7.94 2.48
N SER A 171 -13.80 -7.83 3.75
CA SER A 171 -13.83 -6.55 4.49
C SER A 171 -12.90 -5.51 3.88
N ALA A 172 -11.71 -5.91 3.38
CA ALA A 172 -10.82 -5.01 2.69
C ALA A 172 -11.36 -4.58 1.30
N ALA A 173 -12.10 -5.44 0.60
CA ALA A 173 -12.72 -5.11 -0.68
C ALA A 173 -13.87 -4.12 -0.49
N GLU A 174 -14.79 -4.39 0.44
CA GLU A 174 -15.90 -3.50 0.75
C GLU A 174 -15.44 -2.16 1.32
N SER A 175 -14.39 -2.15 2.15
CA SER A 175 -13.81 -0.88 2.63
C SER A 175 -13.34 0.00 1.47
N ARG A 176 -12.79 -0.59 0.39
CA ARG A 176 -12.41 0.17 -0.81
C ARG A 176 -13.63 0.65 -1.60
N LEU A 177 -14.66 -0.19 -1.74
CA LEU A 177 -15.92 0.21 -2.39
C LEU A 177 -16.56 1.39 -1.65
N LEU A 178 -16.68 1.31 -0.33
CA LEU A 178 -17.25 2.39 0.48
C LEU A 178 -16.46 3.70 0.36
N GLN A 179 -15.12 3.61 0.28
CA GLN A 179 -14.27 4.78 0.03
C GLN A 179 -14.56 5.41 -1.33
N GLN A 180 -14.77 4.61 -2.38
CA GLN A 180 -15.10 5.10 -3.72
C GLN A 180 -16.52 5.71 -3.75
N GLU A 181 -17.50 5.02 -3.15
CA GLU A 181 -18.88 5.50 -3.01
C GLU A 181 -18.94 6.85 -2.30
N LYS A 182 -18.20 7.03 -1.20
CA LYS A 182 -18.14 8.31 -0.48
C LYS A 182 -17.64 9.45 -1.37
N VAL A 183 -16.56 9.23 -2.12
CA VAL A 183 -16.01 10.23 -3.04
C VAL A 183 -17.00 10.54 -4.16
N TRP A 184 -17.63 9.52 -4.73
CA TRP A 184 -18.62 9.67 -5.78
C TRP A 184 -19.85 10.46 -5.29
N TYR A 185 -20.39 10.09 -4.13
CA TYR A 185 -21.53 10.74 -3.50
C TYR A 185 -21.27 12.23 -3.28
N LEU A 186 -20.14 12.57 -2.63
CA LEU A 186 -19.80 13.96 -2.33
C LEU A 186 -19.50 14.76 -3.61
N SER A 187 -18.92 14.13 -4.64
CA SER A 187 -18.72 14.78 -5.93
C SER A 187 -20.06 15.13 -6.59
N ARG A 188 -21.04 14.22 -6.51
CA ARG A 188 -22.40 14.44 -7.03
C ARG A 188 -23.12 15.54 -6.24
N GLU A 189 -22.94 15.56 -4.92
CA GLU A 189 -23.53 16.56 -4.05
C GLU A 189 -22.95 17.95 -4.29
N LEU A 190 -21.64 18.04 -4.50
CA LEU A 190 -20.99 19.28 -4.93
C LEU A 190 -21.55 19.78 -6.27
N ALA A 191 -21.71 18.90 -7.25
CA ALA A 191 -22.31 19.27 -8.55
C ALA A 191 -23.75 19.77 -8.39
N ARG A 192 -24.56 19.12 -7.53
CA ARG A 192 -25.92 19.57 -7.19
C ARG A 192 -25.91 20.97 -6.58
N LEU A 193 -25.03 21.22 -5.61
CA LEU A 193 -24.94 22.53 -4.97
C LEU A 193 -24.53 23.63 -5.95
N ARG A 194 -23.57 23.35 -6.83
CA ARG A 194 -23.14 24.30 -7.87
C ARG A 194 -24.27 24.63 -8.85
N ALA A 195 -25.14 23.69 -9.17
CA ALA A 195 -26.28 23.93 -10.06
C ALA A 195 -27.40 24.74 -9.41
N LEU A 196 -27.52 24.69 -8.08
CA LEU A 196 -28.52 25.43 -7.31
C LEU A 196 -28.02 26.78 -6.79
N ALA A 197 -26.71 26.98 -6.75
CA ALA A 197 -26.10 28.25 -6.38
C ALA A 197 -26.47 29.31 -7.43
N PRO A 198 -27.09 30.43 -7.03
CA PRO A 198 -27.28 31.57 -7.92
C PRO A 198 -25.91 32.11 -8.36
N GLN A 199 -25.79 32.47 -9.63
CA GLN A 199 -24.59 33.06 -10.24
C GLN A 199 -24.21 34.38 -9.56
#